data_AF-A0A4V3DF78-F1
#
_entry.id   AF-A0A4V3DF78-F1
#
_cell.length_a   1.000
_cell.length_b   1.000
_cell.length_c   1.000
_cell.angle_alpha   90.00
_cell.angle_beta   90.00
_cell.angle_gamma   90.00
#
_symmetry.space_group_name_H-M   'P 1'
#
loop_
_entity.id
_entity.type
_entity.pdbx_description
1 polymer ?
#
loop_
_entity_poly.entity_id
_entity_poly.type
_entity_poly.pdbx_seq_one_letter_code
_entity_poly.pdbx_strand_id
1 'polypeptide(L)' 'MRPIFVMVKCEPGKSYEVAEKALDSVQQIAELYSISGQYDLLVKCYLPAEMDVGRFVTSELQTLPFVKDTLTIITFNAFT' A
#
# COMPACT_ATOMS: atom_id res chain seq x y z
N MET A 1 3.14 7.82 -14.68
CA MET A 1 2.79 7.07 -13.46
C MET A 1 2.85 8.02 -12.27
N ARG A 2 1.92 7.91 -11.32
CA ARG A 2 1.88 8.73 -10.10
C ARG A 2 2.27 7.87 -8.88
N PRO A 3 3.19 8.34 -8.02
CA PRO A 3 3.47 7.65 -6.78
C PRO A 3 2.35 7.89 -5.76
N ILE A 4 2.03 6.86 -4.98
CA ILE A 4 1.26 7.00 -3.74
C ILE A 4 1.98 6.22 -2.64
N PHE A 5 1.74 6.62 -1.40
CA PHE A 5 2.13 5.81 -0.24
C PHE A 5 0.89 5.31 0.46
N VAL A 6 0.91 4.04 0.86
CA VAL A 6 -0.16 3.42 1.64
C VAL A 6 0.46 2.85 2.89
N MET A 7 0.04 3.34 4.04
CA MET A 7 0.36 2.73 5.32
C MET A 7 -0.67 1.64 5.60
N VAL A 8 -0.22 0.43 5.96
CA VAL A 8 -1.10 -0.73 6.13
C VAL A 8 -1.02 -1.22 7.56
N LYS A 9 -2.18 -1.35 8.20
CA LYS A 9 -2.33 -1.97 9.52
C LYS A 9 -2.69 -3.42 9.32
N CYS A 10 -1.99 -4.30 10.02
CA CYS A 10 -2.17 -5.75 9.93
C CYS A 10 -2.74 -6.31 11.23
N GLU A 11 -3.26 -7.53 11.18
CA GLU A 11 -3.48 -8.31 12.40
C GLU A 11 -2.17 -8.56 13.16
N PRO A 12 -2.20 -8.67 14.51
CA PRO A 12 -1.00 -8.94 15.30
C PRO A 12 -0.27 -10.19 14.81
N GLY A 13 1.04 -10.07 14.55
CA GLY A 13 1.88 -11.16 14.07
C GLY A 13 1.75 -11.48 12.58
N LYS A 14 0.98 -10.71 11.80
CA LYS A 14 0.72 -10.99 10.37
C LYS A 14 1.39 -10.05 9.38
N SER A 15 2.13 -9.03 9.82
CA SER A 15 2.71 -8.00 8.94
C SER A 15 3.59 -8.57 7.82
N TYR A 16 4.45 -9.55 8.12
CA TYR A 16 5.31 -10.17 7.11
C TYR A 16 4.54 -11.05 6.11
N GLU A 17 3.48 -11.74 6.56
CA GLU A 17 2.62 -12.53 5.66
C GLU A 17 1.82 -11.63 4.72
N VAL A 18 1.36 -10.49 5.21
CA VAL A 18 0.73 -9.44 4.38
C VAL A 18 1.73 -8.91 3.36
N ALA A 19 2.96 -8.60 3.79
CA ALA A 19 4.01 -8.07 2.93
C ALA A 19 4.38 -9.02 1.79
N GLU A 20 4.56 -10.31 2.09
CA GLU A 20 4.85 -11.35 1.10
C GLU A 20 3.73 -11.44 0.05
N LYS A 21 2.47 -11.58 0.50
CA LYS A 21 1.32 -11.64 -0.41
C LYS A 21 1.15 -10.38 -1.24
N ALA A 22 1.41 -9.21 -0.66
CA ALA A 22 1.34 -7.94 -1.37
C ALA A 22 2.34 -7.91 -2.52
N LEU A 23 3.59 -8.32 -2.29
CA LEU A 23 4.63 -8.36 -3.32
C LEU A 23 4.33 -9.39 -4.42
N ASP A 24 3.71 -10.53 -4.07
CA ASP A 24 3.37 -11.58 -5.03
C ASP A 24 2.17 -11.20 -5.93
N SER A 25 1.22 -10.43 -5.42
CA SER A 25 -0.07 -10.20 -6.09
C SER A 25 -0.28 -8.78 -6.63
N VAL A 26 0.40 -7.77 -6.08
CA VAL A 26 0.15 -6.36 -6.42
C VAL A 26 1.32 -5.78 -7.21
N GLN A 27 1.20 -5.84 -8.53
CA GLN A 27 2.25 -5.43 -9.48
C GLN A 27 2.65 -3.95 -9.39
N GLN A 28 1.77 -3.11 -8.86
CA GLN A 28 1.97 -1.67 -8.74
C GLN A 28 2.89 -1.30 -7.57
N ILE A 29 3.22 -2.25 -6.68
CA ILE A 29 4.15 -2.02 -5.58
C ILE A 29 5.56 -1.84 -6.13
N ALA A 30 6.15 -0.70 -5.81
CA ALA A 30 7.53 -0.37 -6.16
C ALA A 30 8.47 -0.67 -4.99
N GLU A 31 8.05 -0.32 -3.78
CA GLU A 31 8.82 -0.52 -2.55
C GLU A 31 7.85 -0.84 -1.41
N LEU A 32 8.29 -1.71 -0.49
CA LEU A 32 7.53 -2.09 0.69
C LEU A 32 8.48 -2.22 1.88
N TYR A 33 8.10 -1.60 3.01
CA TYR A 33 8.89 -1.59 4.23
C TYR A 33 8.05 -2.02 5.43
N SER A 34 8.62 -2.87 6.29
CA SER A 34 8.11 -3.05 7.65
C SER A 34 8.52 -1.85 8.49
N ILE A 35 7.56 -1.25 9.18
CA ILE A 35 7.79 -0.05 10.01
C ILE A 35 7.22 -0.25 11.41
N SER A 36 7.80 0.46 12.38
CA SER A 36 7.25 0.54 13.74
C SER A 36 6.42 1.82 13.89
N GLY A 37 5.27 1.74 14.56
CA GLY A 37 4.42 2.90 14.81
C GLY A 37 2.95 2.54 14.91
N GLN A 38 2.07 3.45 14.46
CA GLN A 38 0.63 3.19 14.41
C GLN A 38 0.28 2.13 13.35
N TYR A 39 0.99 2.12 12.22
CA TYR A 39 0.85 1.16 11.13
C TYR A 39 2.08 0.25 11.07
N ASP A 40 1.94 -0.87 10.37
CA ASP A 40 2.94 -1.95 10.39
C ASP A 40 3.74 -2.02 9.08
N LEU A 41 3.14 -1.62 7.95
CA LEU A 41 3.81 -1.55 6.65
C LEU A 41 3.69 -0.16 6.03
N LEU A 42 4.71 0.25 5.27
CA LEU A 42 4.68 1.39 4.36
C LEU A 42 4.91 0.88 2.93
N VAL A 43 3.93 1.09 2.06
CA VAL A 43 3.93 0.60 0.68
C VAL A 43 3.95 1.78 -0.28
N LYS A 44 4.96 1.85 -1.15
CA LYS A 44 5.02 2.82 -2.25
C LYS A 44 4.52 2.14 -3.52
N CYS A 45 3.49 2.71 -4.14
CA CYS A 45 2.93 2.20 -5.39
C CYS A 45 3.11 3.21 -6.52
N TYR A 46 3.35 2.75 -7.74
CA TYR A 46 3.25 3.56 -8.94
C TYR A 46 1.99 3.18 -9.72
N LEU A 47 1.07 4.13 -9.85
CA LEU A 47 -0.18 3.93 -10.58
C LEU A 47 -0.14 4.62 -11.95
N PRO A 48 -0.75 4.05 -12.99
CA PRO A 48 -1.09 4.79 -14.21
C PRO A 48 -1.95 6.03 -13.90
N ALA A 49 -1.93 7.03 -14.79
CA ALA A 49 -2.60 8.31 -14.52
C ALA A 49 -4.14 8.15 -14.47
N GLU A 50 -4.64 7.25 -15.30
CA GLU A 50 -6.04 6.89 -15.51
C GLU A 50 -6.59 5.90 -14.48
N MET A 51 -5.72 5.23 -13.70
CA MET A 51 -6.14 4.24 -12.71
C MET A 51 -6.72 4.92 -11.47
N ASP A 52 -7.93 4.56 -11.05
CA ASP A 52 -8.56 5.10 -9.84
C ASP A 52 -7.83 4.60 -8.57
N VAL A 53 -7.34 5.54 -7.73
CA VAL A 53 -6.61 5.21 -6.49
C VAL A 53 -7.52 4.52 -5.47
N GLY A 54 -8.73 5.03 -5.27
CA GLY A 54 -9.66 4.50 -4.28
C GLY A 54 -10.02 3.06 -4.61
N ARG A 55 -10.33 2.78 -5.88
CA ARG A 55 -10.59 1.43 -6.37
C ARG A 55 -9.38 0.53 -6.20
N PHE A 56 -8.19 0.96 -6.61
CA PHE A 56 -6.96 0.18 -6.45
C PHE A 56 -6.70 -0.20 -4.99
N VAL A 57 -6.74 0.76 -4.07
CA VAL A 57 -6.47 0.50 -2.65
C VAL A 57 -7.54 -0.43 -2.06
N THR A 58 -8.81 -0.19 -2.36
CA THR A 58 -9.93 -0.97 -1.80
C THR A 58 -10.09 -2.36 -2.43
N SER A 59 -9.63 -2.58 -3.67
CA SER A 59 -9.75 -3.89 -4.34
C SER A 59 -8.49 -4.74 -4.26
N GLU A 60 -7.29 -4.12 -4.20
CA GLU A 60 -6.02 -4.85 -4.26
C GLU A 60 -5.29 -4.90 -2.90
N LEU A 61 -5.32 -3.81 -2.11
CA LEU A 61 -4.56 -3.74 -0.86
C LEU A 61 -5.41 -4.10 0.36
N GLN A 62 -6.62 -3.55 0.47
CA GLN A 62 -7.50 -3.82 1.63
C GLN A 62 -8.07 -5.24 1.64
N THR A 63 -8.10 -5.90 0.48
CA THR A 63 -8.56 -7.29 0.34
C THR A 63 -7.49 -8.32 0.67
N LEU A 64 -6.23 -7.90 0.85
CA LEU A 64 -5.17 -8.80 1.29
C LEU A 64 -5.54 -9.41 2.64
N PRO A 65 -5.34 -10.73 2.83
CA PRO A 65 -5.63 -11.38 4.10
C PRO A 65 -4.90 -10.69 5.25
N PHE A 66 -5.58 -10.50 6.37
CA PHE A 66 -5.06 -9.89 7.61
C PHE A 66 -4.80 -8.38 7.55
N VAL A 67 -5.17 -7.68 6.48
CA VAL A 67 -5.22 -6.21 6.50
C VAL A 67 -6.41 -5.77 7.34
N LYS A 68 -6.16 -4.88 8.31
CA LYS A 68 -7.17 -4.30 9.19
C LYS A 68 -7.57 -2.89 8.80
N ASP A 69 -6.62 -2.10 8.33
CA ASP A 69 -6.83 -0.70 7.99
C ASP A 69 -5.75 -0.21 7.02
N THR A 70 -6.05 0.87 6.30
CA THR A 70 -5.10 1.51 5.39
C THR A 70 -5.22 3.03 5.45
N LEU A 71 -4.09 3.72 5.45
CA LEU A 71 -4.04 5.18 5.27
C LEU A 71 -3.29 5.50 3.98
N THR A 72 -3.98 6.12 3.03
CA THR A 72 -3.41 6.49 1.73
C THR A 72 -2.96 7.94 1.72
N ILE A 73 -1.69 8.16 1.36
CA ILE A 73 -1.07 9.46 1.17
C ILE A 73 -0.90 9.69 -0.33
N ILE A 74 -1.74 10.58 -0.88
CA ILE A 74 -1.65 11.02 -2.28
C ILE A 74 -0.48 11.99 -2.41
N THR A 75 0.34 11.80 -3.44
CA THR A 75 1.48 12.70 -3.71
C THR A 75 1.14 13.73 -4.78
N PHE A 76 1.82 14.88 -4.69
CA PHE A 76 1.75 15.97 -5.67
C PHE A 76 3.18 16.41 -6.02
N ASN A 77 3.35 17.02 -7.19
CA ASN A 77 4.65 17.55 -7.60
C ASN A 77 5.06 18.70 -6.67
N ALA A 78 6.28 18.62 -6.12
CA ALA A 78 6.84 19.70 -5.30
C ALA A 78 7.35 20.88 -6.14
N PHE A 79 7.63 20.65 -7.43
CA PHE A 79 8.17 21.63 -8.38
C PHE A 79 7.47 21.46 -9.74
N THR A 80 7.30 22.56 -10.48
CA THR A 80 6.73 22.61 -11.84
C THR A 80 7.80 22.65 -12.91
#